data_AF-A0A3B9KRN8-F1
#
_entry.id   AF-A0A3B9KRN8-F1
#
_cell.length_a   1.000
_cell.length_b   1.000
_cell.length_c   1.000
_cell.angle_alpha   90.00
_cell.angle_beta   90.00
_cell.angle_gamma   90.00
#
_symmetry.space_group_name_H-M   'P 1'
#
loop_
_entity.id
_entity.type
_entity.pdbx_description
1 polymer ?
#
loop_
_entity_poly.entity_id
_entity_poly.type
_entity_poly.pdbx_seq_one_letter_code
_entity_poly.pdbx_strand_id
1 'polypeptide(L)'
;PLLSFIAVLPLVIIYESVMFIRYQSESVAIRNGADILLKRLLSEIGFYGLEAGIVLFLIVFIMVKWLHNIHFNESEIKFISIPVMAGEGLIYALIIFYILIHLNMSYAPVNSPDHALNIAYSCGAGVYEELVFRAVIMYGLYLMIQSLGKNEWLSWVSAILISTAVFVTLHYVGEFKYAFEWHSFWVRSAVSVILSLVFLFRGFAVAAYTHTFYNLSLIYLGGLIQ
;
A
#
# COMPACT_ATOMS: atom_id res chain seq x y z
N PRO A 1 -16.41 -0.93 0.08
CA PRO A 1 -15.37 -0.09 -0.58
C PRO A 1 -15.23 1.32 0.01
N LEU A 2 -16.33 2.07 0.13
CA LEU A 2 -16.32 3.45 0.63
C LEU A 2 -15.77 3.57 2.06
N LEU A 3 -16.27 2.76 3.00
CA LEU A 3 -15.76 2.73 4.38
C LEU A 3 -14.26 2.40 4.42
N SER A 4 -13.80 1.50 3.57
CA SER A 4 -12.39 1.11 3.47
C SER A 4 -11.51 2.28 3.00
N PHE A 5 -11.97 3.05 2.01
CA PHE A 5 -11.29 4.27 1.58
C PHE A 5 -11.25 5.33 2.69
N ILE A 6 -12.36 5.54 3.39
CA ILE A 6 -12.41 6.47 4.53
C ILE A 6 -11.45 6.02 5.64
N ALA A 7 -11.37 4.72 5.91
CA ALA A 7 -10.54 4.15 6.95
C ALA A 7 -9.03 4.38 6.74
N VAL A 8 -8.57 4.59 5.50
CA VAL A 8 -7.14 4.87 5.22
C VAL A 8 -6.79 6.36 5.27
N LEU A 9 -7.77 7.27 5.31
CA LEU A 9 -7.52 8.71 5.35
C LEU A 9 -6.59 9.15 6.50
N PRO A 10 -6.65 8.58 7.72
CA PRO A 10 -5.66 8.89 8.76
C PRO A 10 -4.21 8.65 8.32
N LEU A 11 -3.95 7.55 7.59
CA LEU A 11 -2.61 7.24 7.07
C LEU A 11 -2.18 8.26 6.00
N VAL A 12 -3.10 8.68 5.14
CA VAL A 12 -2.86 9.73 4.13
C VAL A 12 -2.50 11.04 4.80
N ILE A 13 -3.29 11.45 5.81
CA ILE A 13 -3.08 12.71 6.53
C ILE A 13 -1.70 12.70 7.20
N ILE A 14 -1.32 11.60 7.87
CA ILE A 14 0.00 11.46 8.49
C ILE A 14 1.11 11.61 7.43
N TYR A 15 1.01 10.87 6.33
CA TYR A 15 2.01 10.90 5.27
C TYR A 15 2.14 12.29 4.65
N GLU A 16 1.06 12.85 4.12
CA GLU A 16 1.11 14.13 3.40
C GLU A 16 1.48 15.30 4.31
N SER A 17 1.04 15.31 5.57
CA SER A 17 1.41 16.37 6.51
C SER A 17 2.91 16.36 6.79
N VAL A 18 3.51 15.19 7.04
CA VAL A 18 4.95 15.08 7.28
C VAL A 18 5.72 15.44 6.02
N MET A 19 5.32 14.95 4.85
CA MET A 19 5.98 15.28 3.59
C MET A 19 5.89 16.78 3.28
N PHE A 20 4.75 17.42 3.54
CA PHE A 20 4.56 18.85 3.37
C PHE A 20 5.45 19.65 4.32
N ILE A 21 5.51 19.28 5.61
CA ILE A 21 6.35 19.96 6.60
C ILE A 21 7.84 19.83 6.26
N ARG A 22 8.28 18.65 5.80
CA ARG A 22 9.70 18.37 5.52
C ARG A 22 10.18 18.94 4.19
N TYR A 23 9.34 18.95 3.16
CA TYR A 23 9.75 19.22 1.79
C TYR A 23 8.93 20.31 1.09
N GLN A 24 8.02 20.99 1.79
CA GLN A 24 7.30 22.18 1.32
C GLN A 24 6.65 22.02 -0.08
N SER A 25 6.12 20.84 -0.38
CA SER A 25 5.49 20.47 -1.68
C SER A 25 6.45 20.22 -2.86
N GLU A 26 7.76 20.10 -2.64
CA GLU A 26 8.67 19.65 -3.69
C GLU A 26 8.29 18.24 -4.19
N SER A 27 8.13 18.12 -5.51
CA SER A 27 7.70 16.86 -6.17
C SER A 27 8.83 15.86 -6.37
N VAL A 28 10.09 16.30 -6.30
CA VAL A 28 11.31 15.48 -6.49
C VAL A 28 11.99 15.13 -5.17
N ALA A 29 11.38 15.48 -4.03
CA ALA A 29 11.87 15.07 -2.72
C ALA A 29 11.83 13.54 -2.57
N ILE A 30 12.59 13.00 -1.61
CA ILE A 30 12.55 11.58 -1.26
C ILE A 30 11.13 11.27 -0.78
N ARG A 31 10.36 10.58 -1.61
CA ARG A 31 8.94 10.24 -1.41
C ARG A 31 8.72 8.76 -1.74
N ASN A 32 7.54 8.25 -1.40
CA ASN A 32 7.20 6.88 -1.75
C ASN A 32 7.14 6.75 -3.29
N GLY A 33 7.64 5.64 -3.86
CA GLY A 33 7.70 5.48 -5.31
C GLY A 33 6.32 5.49 -5.99
N ALA A 34 5.31 4.90 -5.36
CA ALA A 34 3.94 4.93 -5.87
C ALA A 34 3.31 6.33 -5.76
N ASP A 35 3.65 7.11 -4.74
CA ASP A 35 3.28 8.53 -4.65
C ASP A 35 3.89 9.33 -5.81
N ILE A 36 5.20 9.20 -6.04
CA ILE A 36 5.90 9.89 -7.15
C ILE A 36 5.25 9.52 -8.49
N LEU A 37 4.98 8.23 -8.72
CA LEU A 37 4.34 7.75 -9.95
C LEU A 37 2.99 8.44 -10.18
N LEU A 38 2.10 8.42 -9.17
CA LEU A 38 0.76 9.00 -9.31
C LEU A 38 0.80 10.52 -9.44
N LYS A 39 1.66 11.21 -8.68
CA LYS A 39 1.79 12.67 -8.77
C LYS A 39 2.43 13.14 -10.07
N ARG A 40 3.33 12.35 -10.66
CA ARG A 40 3.88 12.64 -11.99
C ARG A 40 2.80 12.62 -13.06
N LEU A 41 1.84 11.69 -13.00
CA LEU A 41 0.69 11.69 -13.92
C LEU A 41 -0.16 12.96 -13.75
N LEU A 42 -0.40 13.40 -12.52
CA LEU A 42 -1.17 14.61 -12.24
C LEU A 42 -0.42 15.91 -12.57
N SER A 43 0.92 15.88 -12.56
CA SER A 43 1.72 17.04 -12.97
C SER A 43 1.58 17.36 -14.45
N GLU A 44 1.21 16.38 -15.30
CA GLU A 44 0.97 16.61 -16.73
C GLU A 44 -0.26 17.50 -16.97
N ILE A 45 -1.19 17.53 -16.00
CA ILE A 45 -2.39 18.38 -16.02
C ILE A 45 -2.30 19.57 -15.05
N GLY A 46 -1.10 19.84 -14.51
CA GLY A 46 -0.80 21.06 -13.76
C GLY A 46 -0.89 20.99 -12.23
N PHE A 47 -1.04 19.79 -11.65
CA PHE A 47 -1.09 19.62 -10.18
C PHE A 47 0.24 19.11 -9.62
N TYR A 48 0.72 19.71 -8.53
CA TYR A 48 2.04 19.37 -7.95
C TYR A 48 1.98 19.14 -6.44
N GLY A 49 2.96 18.41 -5.89
CA GLY A 49 3.15 18.26 -4.44
C GLY A 49 1.90 17.85 -3.67
N LEU A 50 1.52 18.62 -2.65
CA LEU A 50 0.33 18.37 -1.83
C LEU A 50 -0.98 18.48 -2.64
N GLU A 51 -1.05 19.43 -3.57
CA GLU A 51 -2.22 19.64 -4.43
C GLU A 51 -2.53 18.40 -5.26
N ALA A 52 -1.51 17.80 -5.88
CA ALA A 52 -1.66 16.54 -6.60
C ALA A 52 -2.18 15.41 -5.69
N GLY A 53 -1.75 15.36 -4.43
CA GLY A 53 -2.26 14.40 -3.45
C GLY A 53 -3.76 14.62 -3.17
N ILE A 54 -4.17 15.86 -2.94
CA ILE A 54 -5.58 16.22 -2.71
C ILE A 54 -6.44 15.84 -3.92
N VAL A 55 -6.00 16.21 -5.12
CA VAL A 55 -6.72 15.89 -6.37
C VAL A 55 -6.82 14.38 -6.58
N LEU A 56 -5.73 13.64 -6.36
CA LEU A 56 -5.73 12.18 -6.44
C LEU A 56 -6.78 11.57 -5.53
N PHE A 57 -6.77 11.90 -4.23
CA PHE A 57 -7.70 11.31 -3.28
C PHE A 57 -9.14 11.78 -3.51
N LEU A 58 -9.36 12.96 -4.07
CA LEU A 58 -10.69 13.41 -4.49
C LEU A 58 -11.22 12.57 -5.67
N ILE A 59 -10.39 12.32 -6.70
CA ILE A 59 -10.74 11.46 -7.84
C ILE A 59 -11.07 10.04 -7.35
N VAL A 60 -10.20 9.47 -6.51
CA VAL A 60 -10.42 8.12 -5.95
C VAL A 60 -11.68 8.09 -5.09
N PHE A 61 -11.93 9.12 -4.27
CA PHE A 61 -13.16 9.21 -3.48
C PHE A 61 -14.42 9.22 -4.35
N ILE A 62 -14.45 10.05 -5.39
CA ILE A 62 -15.59 10.15 -6.32
C ILE A 62 -15.81 8.79 -6.99
N MET A 63 -14.74 8.17 -7.51
CA MET A 63 -14.79 6.86 -8.15
C MET A 63 -15.32 5.78 -7.19
N VAL A 64 -14.75 5.69 -5.99
CA VAL A 64 -15.14 4.68 -4.98
C VAL A 64 -16.58 4.89 -4.53
N LYS A 65 -17.01 6.15 -4.32
CA LYS A 65 -18.38 6.47 -3.93
C LYS A 65 -19.37 6.09 -5.05
N TRP A 66 -19.03 6.40 -6.30
CA TRP A 66 -19.85 6.04 -7.45
C TRP A 66 -19.99 4.51 -7.59
N LEU A 67 -18.86 3.78 -7.55
CA LEU A 67 -18.87 2.32 -7.59
C LEU A 67 -19.61 1.69 -6.41
N HIS A 68 -19.49 2.28 -5.22
CA HIS A 68 -20.20 1.82 -4.03
C HIS A 68 -21.71 1.94 -4.22
N ASN A 69 -22.19 3.08 -4.70
CA ASN A 69 -23.63 3.31 -4.93
C ASN A 69 -24.23 2.39 -6.02
N ILE A 70 -23.42 1.92 -6.97
CA ILE A 70 -23.88 0.98 -8.02
C ILE A 70 -24.02 -0.43 -7.47
N HIS A 71 -23.04 -0.90 -6.68
CA HIS A 71 -22.92 -2.32 -6.33
C HIS A 71 -23.39 -2.64 -4.91
N PHE A 72 -23.53 -1.64 -4.04
CA PHE A 72 -23.86 -1.83 -2.63
C PHE A 72 -25.06 -0.97 -2.27
N ASN A 73 -26.06 -1.59 -1.65
CA ASN A 73 -27.25 -0.92 -1.16
C ASN A 73 -27.20 -0.82 0.38
N GLU A 74 -26.12 -0.23 0.89
CA GLU A 74 -25.94 0.00 2.32
C GLU A 74 -26.45 1.40 2.69
N SER A 75 -27.42 1.47 3.59
CA SER A 75 -28.00 2.75 4.04
C SER A 75 -27.13 3.47 5.07
N GLU A 76 -26.25 2.75 5.77
CA GLU A 76 -25.46 3.29 6.88
C GLU A 76 -24.00 2.81 6.86
N ILE A 77 -23.08 3.77 6.99
CA ILE A 77 -21.65 3.51 7.11
C ILE A 77 -21.31 3.31 8.60
N LYS A 78 -20.89 2.09 8.96
CA LYS A 78 -20.48 1.76 10.34
C LYS A 78 -19.06 2.22 10.63
N PHE A 79 -18.88 3.50 10.94
CA PHE A 79 -17.57 4.08 11.28
C PHE A 79 -16.85 3.37 12.45
N ILE A 80 -17.59 2.72 13.35
CA ILE A 80 -17.02 1.91 14.44
C ILE A 80 -16.14 0.76 13.93
N SER A 81 -16.29 0.33 12.67
CA SER A 81 -15.46 -0.70 12.07
C SER A 81 -14.07 -0.20 11.66
N ILE A 82 -13.81 1.11 11.60
CA ILE A 82 -12.49 1.67 11.25
C ILE A 82 -11.39 1.20 12.23
N PRO A 83 -11.52 1.40 13.56
CA PRO A 83 -10.51 0.89 14.50
C PRO A 83 -10.38 -0.64 14.47
N VAL A 84 -11.46 -1.37 14.13
CA VAL A 84 -11.40 -2.84 13.96
C VAL A 84 -10.54 -3.21 12.75
N MET A 85 -10.69 -2.52 11.62
CA MET A 85 -9.85 -2.74 10.42
C MET A 85 -8.37 -2.44 10.70
N ALA A 86 -8.09 -1.37 11.45
CA ALA A 86 -6.72 -1.04 11.85
C ALA A 86 -6.13 -2.11 12.79
N GLY A 87 -6.90 -2.54 13.80
CA GLY A 87 -6.49 -3.61 14.72
C GLY A 87 -6.27 -4.95 14.01
N GLU A 88 -7.13 -5.30 13.07
CA GLU A 88 -6.96 -6.47 12.22
C GLU A 88 -5.69 -6.36 11.36
N GLY A 89 -5.45 -5.20 10.76
CA GLY A 89 -4.23 -4.93 9.99
C GLY A 89 -2.97 -5.13 10.83
N LEU A 90 -2.98 -4.66 12.08
CA LEU A 90 -1.89 -4.86 13.04
C LEU A 90 -1.66 -6.34 13.34
N ILE A 91 -2.71 -7.12 13.57
CA ILE A 91 -2.59 -8.57 13.82
C ILE A 91 -1.92 -9.26 12.64
N TYR A 92 -2.38 -8.99 11.40
CA TYR A 92 -1.73 -9.56 10.22
C TYR A 92 -0.27 -9.14 10.09
N ALA A 93 0.06 -7.87 10.36
CA ALA A 93 1.43 -7.38 10.31
C ALA A 93 2.35 -8.11 11.30
N LEU A 94 1.88 -8.33 12.53
CA LEU A 94 2.63 -9.05 13.55
C LEU A 94 2.80 -10.53 13.18
N ILE A 95 1.79 -11.17 12.58
CA ILE A 95 1.89 -12.54 12.07
C ILE A 95 2.93 -12.62 10.94
N ILE A 96 2.89 -11.71 9.98
CA ILE A 96 3.87 -11.63 8.88
C ILE A 96 5.28 -11.46 9.45
N PHE A 97 5.46 -10.52 10.37
CA PHE A 97 6.74 -10.25 11.03
C PHE A 97 7.25 -11.50 11.77
N TYR A 98 6.39 -12.15 12.56
CA TYR A 98 6.70 -13.38 13.27
C TYR A 98 7.18 -14.49 12.31
N ILE A 99 6.46 -14.75 11.21
CA ILE A 99 6.83 -15.76 10.23
C ILE A 99 8.21 -15.46 9.63
N LEU A 100 8.47 -14.20 9.24
CA LEU A 100 9.72 -13.83 8.59
C LEU A 100 10.95 -14.00 9.49
N ILE A 101 10.81 -13.69 10.78
CA ILE A 101 11.86 -13.93 11.77
C ILE A 101 12.20 -15.42 11.86
N HIS A 102 11.19 -16.28 11.95
CA HIS A 102 11.40 -17.73 12.11
C HIS A 102 11.93 -18.41 10.84
N LEU A 103 11.75 -17.77 9.69
CA LEU A 103 12.36 -18.18 8.43
C LEU A 103 13.82 -17.73 8.29
N ASN A 104 14.42 -17.15 9.34
CA ASN A 104 15.73 -16.50 9.31
C ASN A 104 15.84 -15.47 8.19
N MET A 105 14.71 -14.83 7.85
CA MET A 105 14.72 -13.73 6.90
C MET A 105 15.23 -12.50 7.63
N SER A 106 16.54 -12.43 7.89
CA SER A 106 17.16 -11.32 8.62
C SER A 106 16.94 -10.00 7.90
N TYR A 107 16.60 -8.96 8.66
CA TYR A 107 16.59 -7.58 8.18
C TYR A 107 17.62 -6.79 8.96
N ALA A 108 18.32 -5.91 8.25
CA ALA A 108 19.08 -4.88 8.94
C ALA A 108 18.10 -3.94 9.66
N PRO A 109 18.26 -3.69 10.97
CA PRO A 109 17.46 -2.69 11.64
C PRO A 109 17.66 -1.34 10.94
N VAL A 110 16.56 -0.69 10.57
CA VAL A 110 16.60 0.68 10.06
C VAL A 110 16.74 1.61 11.25
N ASN A 111 17.98 1.81 11.70
CA ASN A 111 18.31 2.79 12.74
C ASN A 111 18.33 4.21 12.14
N SER A 112 17.18 4.67 11.65
CA SER A 112 16.99 6.06 11.23
C SER A 112 16.47 6.86 12.44
N PRO A 113 17.16 7.94 12.87
CA PRO A 113 16.72 8.77 14.00
C PRO A 113 15.48 9.60 13.67
N ASP A 114 15.09 9.73 12.39
CA ASP A 114 13.90 10.49 12.00
C ASP A 114 12.63 9.63 12.07
N HIS A 115 12.14 9.43 13.28
CA HIS A 115 10.93 8.67 13.56
C HIS A 115 9.69 9.19 12.82
N ALA A 116 9.56 10.51 12.67
CA ALA A 116 8.44 11.12 11.96
C ALA A 116 8.45 10.71 10.48
N LEU A 117 9.62 10.73 9.86
CA LEU A 117 9.79 10.33 8.46
C LEU A 117 9.58 8.82 8.27
N ASN A 118 10.09 7.99 9.19
CA ASN A 118 9.89 6.53 9.16
C ASN A 118 8.40 6.15 9.25
N ILE A 119 7.65 6.81 10.14
CA ILE A 119 6.20 6.62 10.27
C ILE A 119 5.49 7.08 9.00
N ALA A 120 5.85 8.26 8.48
CA ALA A 120 5.26 8.79 7.27
C ALA A 120 5.49 7.84 6.09
N TYR A 121 6.71 7.42 5.79
CA TYR A 121 6.96 6.48 4.70
C TYR A 121 6.24 5.14 4.87
N SER A 122 6.10 4.64 6.10
CA SER A 122 5.33 3.42 6.36
C SER A 122 3.84 3.63 6.00
N CYS A 123 3.26 4.77 6.39
CA CYS A 123 1.89 5.14 6.02
C CYS A 123 1.74 5.34 4.51
N GLY A 124 2.72 6.02 3.89
CA GLY A 124 2.77 6.27 2.46
C GLY A 124 2.81 4.97 1.65
N ALA A 125 3.68 4.02 2.04
CA ALA A 125 3.71 2.69 1.43
C ALA A 125 2.37 1.97 1.61
N GLY A 126 1.81 1.97 2.83
CA GLY A 126 0.53 1.35 3.09
C GLY A 126 -0.63 1.91 2.26
N VAL A 127 -0.67 3.20 1.97
CA VAL A 127 -1.75 3.77 1.15
C VAL A 127 -1.44 3.73 -0.34
N TYR A 128 -0.33 4.33 -0.75
CA TYR A 128 -0.03 4.55 -2.17
C TYR A 128 0.33 3.26 -2.88
N GLU A 129 1.13 2.38 -2.27
CA GLU A 129 1.49 1.12 -2.91
C GLU A 129 0.30 0.17 -2.96
N GLU A 130 -0.49 0.05 -1.89
CA GLU A 130 -1.70 -0.79 -1.94
C GLU A 130 -2.72 -0.25 -2.95
N LEU A 131 -2.84 1.07 -3.10
CA LEU A 131 -3.71 1.66 -4.12
C LEU A 131 -3.24 1.28 -5.53
N VAL A 132 -1.95 1.46 -5.83
CA VAL A 132 -1.40 1.18 -7.17
C VAL A 132 -1.39 -0.31 -7.46
N PHE A 133 -0.78 -1.11 -6.58
CA PHE A 133 -0.48 -2.51 -6.90
C PHE A 133 -1.67 -3.44 -6.70
N ARG A 134 -2.54 -3.16 -5.72
CA ARG A 134 -3.67 -4.06 -5.38
C ARG A 134 -4.97 -3.51 -5.96
N ALA A 135 -5.33 -2.27 -5.65
CA ALA A 135 -6.60 -1.72 -6.10
C ALA A 135 -6.63 -1.41 -7.61
N VAL A 136 -5.54 -0.92 -8.20
CA VAL A 136 -5.48 -0.61 -9.64
C VAL A 136 -4.95 -1.79 -10.45
N ILE A 137 -3.69 -2.20 -10.23
CA ILE A 137 -3.03 -3.21 -11.07
C ILE A 137 -3.64 -4.59 -10.87
N MET A 138 -3.65 -5.13 -9.65
CA MET A 138 -4.15 -6.49 -9.40
C MET A 138 -5.63 -6.63 -9.76
N TYR A 139 -6.50 -5.72 -9.27
CA TYR A 139 -7.92 -5.80 -9.60
C TYR A 139 -8.21 -5.55 -11.08
N GLY A 140 -7.48 -4.61 -11.72
CA GLY A 140 -7.57 -4.39 -13.16
C GLY A 140 -7.16 -5.61 -13.98
N LEU A 141 -6.09 -6.29 -13.59
CA LEU A 141 -5.65 -7.56 -14.20
C LEU A 141 -6.70 -8.66 -14.01
N TYR A 142 -7.30 -8.76 -12.83
CA TYR A 142 -8.39 -9.70 -12.59
C TYR A 142 -9.55 -9.47 -13.56
N LEU A 143 -10.05 -8.23 -13.67
CA LEU A 143 -11.14 -7.89 -14.60
C LEU A 143 -10.77 -8.17 -16.06
N MET A 144 -9.56 -7.81 -16.46
CA MET A 144 -9.05 -8.06 -17.81
C MET A 144 -9.02 -9.56 -18.12
N ILE A 145 -8.45 -10.39 -17.23
CA ILE A 145 -8.34 -11.84 -17.44
C ILE A 145 -9.72 -12.51 -17.41
N GLN A 146 -10.61 -12.07 -16.52
CA GLN A 146 -11.99 -12.53 -16.45
C GLN A 146 -12.73 -12.25 -17.78
N SER A 147 -12.50 -11.08 -18.39
CA SER A 147 -13.13 -10.71 -19.67
C SER A 147 -12.71 -11.61 -20.85
N LEU A 148 -11.57 -12.30 -20.73
CA LEU A 148 -11.11 -13.30 -21.69
C LEU A 148 -11.76 -14.68 -21.51
N GLY A 149 -12.79 -14.78 -20.66
CA GLY A 149 -13.53 -16.02 -20.40
C GLY A 149 -12.80 -17.01 -19.49
N LYS A 150 -11.77 -16.56 -18.74
CA LYS A 150 -11.12 -17.40 -17.72
C LYS A 150 -12.01 -17.52 -16.48
N ASN A 151 -11.90 -18.65 -15.79
CA ASN A 151 -12.62 -18.84 -14.53
C ASN A 151 -12.04 -17.94 -13.43
N GLU A 152 -12.84 -17.69 -12.39
CA GLU A 152 -12.50 -16.76 -11.31
C GLU A 152 -11.19 -17.11 -10.60
N TRP A 153 -10.97 -18.40 -10.33
CA TRP A 153 -9.75 -18.88 -9.68
C TRP A 153 -8.50 -18.52 -10.50
N LEU A 154 -8.50 -18.84 -11.79
CA LEU A 154 -7.37 -18.56 -12.67
C LEU A 154 -7.14 -17.05 -12.81
N SER A 155 -8.22 -16.26 -12.93
CA SER A 155 -8.12 -14.79 -12.97
C SER A 155 -7.44 -14.22 -11.75
N TRP A 156 -7.85 -14.64 -10.54
CA TRP A 156 -7.24 -14.16 -9.30
C TRP A 156 -5.79 -14.61 -9.12
N VAL A 157 -5.50 -15.90 -9.35
CA VAL A 157 -4.14 -16.42 -9.23
C VAL A 157 -3.20 -15.71 -10.19
N SER A 158 -3.59 -15.56 -11.45
CA SER A 158 -2.78 -14.83 -12.44
C SER A 158 -2.62 -13.35 -12.07
N ALA A 159 -3.68 -12.67 -11.62
CA ALA A 159 -3.60 -11.28 -11.18
C ALA A 159 -2.64 -11.07 -10.01
N ILE A 160 -2.68 -11.94 -8.99
CA ILE A 160 -1.79 -11.89 -7.83
C ILE A 160 -0.32 -12.11 -8.23
N LEU A 161 -0.07 -13.10 -9.10
CA LEU A 161 1.29 -13.41 -9.55
C LEU A 161 1.89 -12.27 -10.38
N ILE A 162 1.12 -11.73 -11.33
CA ILE A 162 1.59 -10.64 -12.20
C ILE A 162 1.75 -9.34 -11.40
N SER A 163 0.79 -8.96 -10.56
CA SER A 163 0.90 -7.75 -9.73
C SER A 163 2.08 -7.82 -8.76
N THR A 164 2.32 -9.00 -8.17
CA THR A 164 3.49 -9.25 -7.32
C THR A 164 4.79 -9.14 -8.11
N ALA A 165 4.88 -9.72 -9.31
CA ALA A 165 6.07 -9.62 -10.15
C ALA A 165 6.37 -8.15 -10.49
N VAL A 166 5.35 -7.36 -10.84
CA VAL A 166 5.49 -5.92 -11.12
C VAL A 166 5.95 -5.17 -9.86
N PHE A 167 5.29 -5.39 -8.71
CA PHE A 167 5.64 -4.78 -7.44
C PHE A 167 7.11 -5.01 -7.07
N VAL A 168 7.55 -6.28 -7.07
CA VAL A 168 8.91 -6.64 -6.67
C VAL A 168 9.94 -6.11 -7.68
N THR A 169 9.64 -6.17 -8.98
CA THR A 169 10.56 -5.66 -10.02
C THR A 169 10.81 -4.16 -9.88
N LEU A 170 9.77 -3.36 -9.59
CA LEU A 170 9.91 -1.91 -9.42
C LEU A 170 10.73 -1.51 -8.19
N HIS A 171 11.00 -2.43 -7.26
CA HIS A 171 11.95 -2.17 -6.17
C HIS A 171 13.43 -2.28 -6.61
N TYR A 172 13.71 -2.87 -7.77
CA TYR A 172 15.07 -3.07 -8.29
C TYR A 172 15.35 -2.32 -9.59
N VAL A 173 14.38 -1.56 -10.09
CA VAL A 173 14.47 -0.79 -11.35
C VAL A 173 14.06 0.66 -11.09
N GLY A 174 14.72 1.60 -11.77
CA GLY A 174 14.46 3.04 -11.63
C GLY A 174 15.52 3.78 -10.84
N GLU A 175 15.25 5.06 -10.58
CA GLU A 175 16.18 6.02 -9.98
C GLU A 175 16.40 5.78 -8.47
N PHE A 176 15.37 5.29 -7.78
CA PHE A 176 15.38 5.02 -6.33
C PHE A 176 15.40 3.52 -6.00
N LYS A 177 16.00 2.70 -6.86
CA LYS A 177 16.04 1.24 -6.72
C LYS A 177 16.93 0.78 -5.57
N TYR A 178 16.58 -0.36 -4.99
CA TYR A 178 17.48 -1.12 -4.12
C TYR A 178 18.49 -1.90 -4.94
N ALA A 179 19.64 -2.20 -4.34
CA ALA A 179 20.55 -3.22 -4.87
C ALA A 179 19.82 -4.56 -4.92
N PHE A 180 19.99 -5.31 -6.02
CA PHE A 180 19.34 -6.60 -6.14
C PHE A 180 19.99 -7.62 -5.22
N GLU A 181 19.17 -8.23 -4.37
CA GLU A 181 19.56 -9.33 -3.50
C GLU A 181 18.46 -10.39 -3.50
N TRP A 182 18.82 -11.66 -3.68
CA TRP A 182 17.86 -12.77 -3.70
C TRP A 182 17.02 -12.84 -2.43
N HIS A 183 17.63 -12.55 -1.29
CA HIS A 183 16.95 -12.53 0.01
C HIS A 183 15.80 -11.51 0.03
N SER A 184 16.12 -10.25 -0.27
CA SER A 184 15.13 -9.16 -0.33
C SER A 184 14.05 -9.45 -1.39
N PHE A 185 14.43 -10.05 -2.52
CA PHE A 185 13.50 -10.39 -3.59
C PHE A 185 12.44 -11.39 -3.12
N TRP A 186 12.86 -12.48 -2.49
CA TRP A 186 11.94 -13.53 -2.01
C TRP A 186 11.08 -13.06 -0.85
N VAL A 187 11.65 -12.28 0.08
CA VAL A 187 10.88 -11.56 1.11
C VAL A 187 9.76 -10.75 0.49
N ARG A 188 10.11 -9.82 -0.41
CA ARG A 188 9.15 -8.85 -0.97
C ARG A 188 8.08 -9.57 -1.77
N SER A 189 8.46 -10.66 -2.44
CA SER A 189 7.53 -11.54 -3.14
C SER A 189 6.53 -12.19 -2.18
N ALA A 190 7.02 -12.80 -1.10
CA ALA A 190 6.15 -13.45 -0.11
C ALA A 190 5.21 -12.46 0.57
N VAL A 191 5.73 -11.32 1.04
CA VAL A 191 4.93 -10.25 1.67
C VAL A 191 3.91 -9.69 0.67
N SER A 192 4.28 -9.49 -0.60
CA SER A 192 3.37 -9.02 -1.62
C SER A 192 2.21 -9.99 -1.87
N VAL A 193 2.47 -11.30 -1.92
CA VAL A 193 1.42 -12.31 -2.03
C VAL A 193 0.51 -12.26 -0.81
N ILE A 194 1.06 -12.19 0.41
CA ILE A 194 0.26 -12.13 1.64
C ILE A 194 -0.62 -10.87 1.65
N LEU A 195 -0.07 -9.69 1.33
CA LEU A 195 -0.84 -8.45 1.22
C LEU A 195 -1.92 -8.53 0.14
N SER A 196 -1.65 -9.22 -0.97
CA SER A 196 -2.66 -9.46 -2.02
C SER A 196 -3.82 -10.33 -1.53
N LEU A 197 -3.54 -11.35 -0.71
CA LEU A 197 -4.57 -12.17 -0.08
C LEU A 197 -5.35 -11.37 0.98
N VAL A 198 -4.68 -10.57 1.80
CA VAL A 198 -5.34 -9.67 2.77
C VAL A 198 -6.26 -8.69 2.03
N PHE A 199 -5.79 -8.07 0.94
CA PHE A 199 -6.61 -7.21 0.11
C PHE A 199 -7.83 -7.95 -0.46
N LEU A 200 -7.62 -9.14 -1.03
CA LEU A 200 -8.69 -9.93 -1.65
C LEU A 200 -9.80 -10.30 -0.66
N PHE A 201 -9.43 -10.76 0.54
CA PHE A 201 -10.40 -11.28 1.50
C PHE A 201 -10.93 -10.23 2.48
N ARG A 202 -10.15 -9.19 2.77
CA ARG A 202 -10.44 -8.21 3.85
C ARG A 202 -10.56 -6.77 3.35
N GLY A 203 -10.07 -6.49 2.15
CA GLY A 203 -10.20 -5.21 1.48
C GLY A 203 -9.04 -4.25 1.71
N PHE A 204 -9.16 -3.10 1.06
CA PHE A 204 -8.10 -2.10 0.91
C PHE A 204 -7.53 -1.58 2.24
N ALA A 205 -8.39 -1.17 3.18
CA ALA A 205 -7.98 -0.63 4.46
C ALA A 205 -7.14 -1.60 5.28
N VAL A 206 -7.60 -2.85 5.39
CA VAL A 206 -6.88 -3.87 6.18
C VAL A 206 -5.51 -4.11 5.56
N ALA A 207 -5.42 -4.24 4.23
CA ALA A 207 -4.13 -4.37 3.53
C ALA A 207 -3.21 -3.16 3.77
N ALA A 208 -3.75 -1.93 3.69
CA ALA A 208 -2.99 -0.70 3.92
C ALA A 208 -2.45 -0.59 5.35
N TYR A 209 -3.27 -0.93 6.35
CA TYR A 209 -2.84 -1.00 7.74
C TYR A 209 -1.84 -2.13 7.97
N THR A 210 -2.05 -3.32 7.39
CA THR A 210 -1.10 -4.43 7.46
C THR A 210 0.26 -4.02 6.92
N HIS A 211 0.31 -3.40 5.75
CA HIS A 211 1.56 -2.95 5.15
C HIS A 211 2.24 -1.86 5.99
N THR A 212 1.47 -0.87 6.47
CA THR A 212 1.98 0.18 7.35
C THR A 212 2.60 -0.41 8.62
N PHE A 213 1.86 -1.26 9.34
CA PHE A 213 2.33 -1.86 10.59
C PHE A 213 3.45 -2.89 10.36
N TYR A 214 3.49 -3.55 9.21
CA TYR A 214 4.59 -4.43 8.85
C TYR A 214 5.90 -3.64 8.72
N ASN A 215 5.88 -2.52 7.97
CA ASN A 215 7.04 -1.66 7.83
C ASN A 215 7.49 -1.07 9.18
N LEU A 216 6.54 -0.64 10.02
CA LEU A 216 6.86 -0.19 11.38
C LEU A 216 7.47 -1.31 12.23
N SER A 217 6.94 -2.53 12.14
CA SER A 217 7.48 -3.69 12.86
C SER A 217 8.92 -3.98 12.45
N LEU A 218 9.22 -3.94 11.15
CA LEU A 218 10.61 -4.09 10.67
C LEU A 218 11.53 -3.01 11.23
N ILE A 219 11.10 -1.74 11.22
CA ILE A 219 11.91 -0.61 11.67
C ILE A 219 12.16 -0.66 13.18
N TYR A 220 11.12 -0.91 13.97
CA TYR A 220 11.18 -0.77 15.44
C TYR A 220 11.47 -2.08 16.18
N LEU A 221 11.12 -3.23 15.60
CA LEU A 221 11.29 -4.54 16.23
C LEU A 221 12.36 -5.38 15.55
N GLY A 222 12.75 -5.06 14.31
CA GLY A 222 13.74 -5.83 13.54
C GLY A 222 15.12 -5.94 14.20
N GLY A 223 15.48 -4.99 15.07
CA GLY A 223 16.73 -5.01 15.84
C GLY A 223 16.66 -5.72 17.20
N LEU A 224 15.46 -6.07 17.68
CA LEU A 224 15.26 -6.70 18.99
C LEU A 224 15.50 -8.22 18.97
N ILE A 225 15.69 -8.80 17.79
CA ILE A 225 15.85 -10.23 17.57
C ILE A 225 17.16 -10.42 16.80
N GLN A 226 18.27 -10.22 17.52
CA GLN A 226 19.61 -10.62 17.11
C GLN A 226 20.02 -11.86 17.89
#